data_AF-A0AA86X8B9-F1
#
_entry.id   AF-A0AA86X8B9-F1
#
_cell.length_a   1.000
_cell.length_b   1.000
_cell.length_c   1.000
_cell.angle_alpha   90.00
_cell.angle_beta   90.00
_cell.angle_gamma   90.00
#
_symmetry.space_group_name_H-M   'P 1'
#
loop_
_entity.id
_entity.type
_entity.pdbx_description
1 polymer ?
#
loop_
_entity_poly.entity_id
_entity_poly.type
_entity_poly.pdbx_seq_one_letter_code
_entity_poly.pdbx_strand_id
1 'polypeptide(L)'
;MKLKIVVLLATALISQTVTAQTNSLSPTDALFNQASVKAVIDMAFNTKSERYTEFASLFNLCQKRPSNPQCGEKYKAKRTNYEVANANYNVLLMTNEPQFITLMMPPVNYEELVSGLKTLGYLSDEPEKVEQAQTLDALNEWLVLHRFARTDEIYFMHALMVRAEELSQQLHTERHPV
;
A
#
# COMPACT_ATOMS: atom_id res chain seq x y z
N MET A 1 28.29 -68.49 -33.13
CA MET A 1 27.91 -67.20 -33.75
C MET A 1 26.61 -66.72 -33.11
N LYS A 2 26.66 -65.55 -32.44
CA LYS A 2 25.56 -64.65 -32.02
C LYS A 2 24.57 -65.10 -30.93
N LEU A 3 24.81 -64.53 -29.74
CA LEU A 3 23.88 -64.10 -28.68
C LEU A 3 22.53 -63.58 -29.20
N LYS A 4 21.49 -63.66 -28.32
CA LYS A 4 20.46 -62.64 -27.96
C LYS A 4 19.17 -63.37 -27.51
N ILE A 5 18.38 -63.02 -26.49
CA ILE A 5 18.23 -61.88 -25.58
C ILE A 5 17.45 -62.39 -24.34
N VAL A 6 17.86 -61.94 -23.16
CA VAL A 6 17.15 -62.02 -21.87
C VAL A 6 16.08 -60.93 -21.81
N VAL A 7 14.87 -61.22 -21.31
CA VAL A 7 14.04 -60.18 -20.66
C VAL A 7 13.35 -60.79 -19.43
N LEU A 8 13.93 -60.53 -18.26
CA LEU A 8 13.22 -60.59 -16.97
C LEU A 8 12.39 -59.31 -16.84
N LEU A 9 11.08 -59.43 -16.64
CA LEU A 9 10.24 -58.33 -16.19
C LEU A 9 10.53 -58.03 -14.72
N ALA A 10 11.23 -56.93 -14.47
CA ALA A 10 11.29 -56.32 -13.15
C ALA A 10 10.10 -55.35 -12.99
N THR A 11 9.14 -55.71 -12.16
CA THR A 11 8.10 -54.81 -11.66
C THR A 11 8.74 -53.77 -10.76
N ALA A 12 9.02 -52.58 -11.29
CA ALA A 12 9.36 -51.42 -10.49
C ALA A 12 8.09 -50.89 -9.81
N LEU A 13 7.92 -51.21 -8.52
CA LEU A 13 7.03 -50.44 -7.65
C LEU A 13 7.62 -49.04 -7.49
N ILE A 14 7.10 -48.10 -8.26
CA ILE A 14 7.36 -46.67 -8.05
C ILE A 14 6.52 -46.26 -6.85
N SER A 15 7.16 -46.26 -5.68
CA SER A 15 6.64 -45.57 -4.49
C SER A 15 6.48 -44.10 -4.84
N GLN A 16 5.24 -43.67 -5.12
CA GLN A 16 4.92 -42.25 -5.22
C GLN A 16 5.01 -41.66 -3.82
N THR A 17 6.21 -41.21 -3.43
CA THR A 17 6.34 -40.23 -2.37
C THR A 17 5.71 -38.94 -2.87
N VAL A 18 4.43 -38.74 -2.56
CA VAL A 18 3.79 -37.43 -2.61
C VAL A 18 4.48 -36.58 -1.55
N THR A 19 5.54 -35.89 -1.94
CA THR A 19 6.00 -34.73 -1.19
C THR A 19 4.90 -33.69 -1.30
N ALA A 20 4.05 -33.59 -0.28
CA ALA A 20 3.24 -32.42 -0.08
C ALA A 20 4.20 -31.24 0.05
N GLN A 21 4.37 -30.48 -1.04
CA GLN A 21 5.01 -29.18 -1.02
C GLN A 21 4.18 -28.32 -0.06
N THR A 22 4.59 -28.25 1.20
CA THR A 22 4.16 -27.17 2.07
C THR A 22 4.61 -25.89 1.38
N ASN A 23 3.68 -25.13 0.82
CA ASN A 23 3.95 -23.79 0.31
C ASN A 23 4.52 -22.97 1.47
N SER A 24 5.84 -22.96 1.62
CA SER A 24 6.50 -22.05 2.54
C SER A 24 6.21 -20.66 2.00
N LEU A 25 5.44 -19.86 2.76
CA LEU A 25 5.24 -18.45 2.47
C LEU A 25 6.59 -17.82 2.16
N SER A 26 6.69 -17.10 1.04
CA SER A 26 7.94 -16.39 0.77
C SER A 26 8.19 -15.37 1.90
N PRO A 27 9.45 -15.05 2.23
CA PRO A 27 9.75 -14.01 3.22
C PRO A 27 9.02 -12.70 2.93
N THR A 28 8.81 -12.39 1.65
CA THR A 28 8.03 -11.24 1.18
C THR A 28 6.55 -11.37 1.52
N ASP A 29 5.93 -12.54 1.36
CA ASP A 29 4.52 -12.77 1.72
C ASP A 29 4.30 -12.73 3.24
N ALA A 30 5.32 -13.11 4.02
CA ALA A 30 5.29 -13.00 5.48
C ALA A 30 5.32 -11.55 5.96
N LEU A 31 6.11 -10.69 5.29
CA LEU A 31 6.19 -9.26 5.59
C LEU A 31 4.97 -8.50 5.06
N PHE A 32 4.59 -8.77 3.80
CA PHE A 32 3.49 -8.14 3.09
C PHE A 32 2.37 -9.16 2.84
N ASN A 33 1.55 -9.37 3.87
CA ASN A 33 0.32 -10.15 3.74
C ASN A 33 -0.55 -9.59 2.60
N GLN A 34 -0.64 -10.32 1.49
CA GLN A 34 -1.29 -9.86 0.26
C GLN A 34 -2.77 -9.51 0.45
N ALA A 35 -3.46 -10.15 1.41
CA ALA A 35 -4.84 -9.79 1.72
C ALA A 35 -4.94 -8.39 2.34
N SER A 36 -4.04 -8.05 3.27
CA SER A 36 -3.98 -6.71 3.87
C SER A 36 -3.50 -5.67 2.86
N VAL A 37 -2.48 -5.99 2.05
CA VAL A 37 -2.03 -5.09 0.97
C VAL A 37 -3.19 -4.77 0.02
N LYS A 38 -3.93 -5.79 -0.42
CA LYS A 38 -5.09 -5.59 -1.29
C LYS A 38 -6.14 -4.69 -0.64
N ALA A 39 -6.43 -4.88 0.65
CA ALA A 39 -7.40 -4.05 1.36
C ALA A 39 -6.98 -2.56 1.37
N VAL A 40 -5.70 -2.26 1.55
CA VAL A 40 -5.19 -0.88 1.48
C VAL A 40 -5.27 -0.32 0.05
N ILE A 41 -4.94 -1.13 -0.98
CA ILE A 41 -5.06 -0.71 -2.38
C ILE A 41 -6.53 -0.41 -2.75
N ASP A 42 -7.47 -1.25 -2.30
CA ASP A 42 -8.90 -1.03 -2.52
C ASP A 42 -9.37 0.27 -1.82
N MET A 43 -8.88 0.55 -0.61
CA MET A 43 -9.13 1.80 0.11
C MET A 43 -8.57 3.03 -0.64
N ALA A 44 -7.35 2.94 -1.16
CA ALA A 44 -6.72 3.98 -1.96
C ALA A 44 -7.50 4.24 -3.26
N PHE A 45 -7.97 3.17 -3.93
CA PHE A 45 -8.83 3.27 -5.11
C PHE A 45 -10.13 4.02 -4.80
N ASN A 46 -10.83 3.62 -3.73
CA ASN A 46 -12.08 4.26 -3.33
C ASN A 46 -11.86 5.74 -3.01
N THR A 47 -10.83 6.05 -2.24
CA THR A 47 -10.46 7.43 -1.89
C THR A 47 -10.18 8.25 -3.14
N LYS A 48 -9.37 7.75 -4.08
CA LYS A 48 -9.13 8.38 -5.40
C LYS A 48 -10.44 8.62 -6.16
N SER A 49 -11.32 7.64 -6.23
CA SER A 49 -12.58 7.70 -6.99
C SER A 49 -13.53 8.77 -6.43
N GLU A 50 -13.63 8.84 -5.12
CA GLU A 50 -14.43 9.84 -4.41
C GLU A 50 -13.88 11.25 -4.62
N ARG A 51 -12.56 11.43 -4.49
CA ARG A 51 -11.89 12.71 -4.76
C ARG A 51 -12.05 13.14 -6.22
N TYR A 52 -11.98 12.19 -7.17
CA TYR A 52 -12.25 12.47 -8.57
C TYR A 52 -13.66 13.01 -8.78
N THR A 53 -14.67 12.41 -8.15
CA THR A 53 -16.06 12.86 -8.25
C THR A 53 -16.23 14.29 -7.74
N GLU A 54 -15.60 14.65 -6.61
CA GLU A 54 -15.60 16.02 -6.07
C GLU A 54 -14.94 17.02 -7.04
N PHE A 55 -13.78 16.65 -7.58
CA PHE A 55 -13.07 17.45 -8.57
C PHE A 55 -13.87 17.62 -9.87
N ALA A 56 -14.36 16.53 -10.46
CA ALA A 56 -15.07 16.52 -11.74
C ALA A 56 -16.37 17.33 -11.67
N SER A 57 -17.05 17.31 -10.53
CA SER A 57 -18.23 18.14 -10.28
C SER A 57 -17.90 19.64 -10.36
N LEU A 58 -16.81 20.07 -9.71
CA LEU A 58 -16.35 21.45 -9.77
C LEU A 58 -15.79 21.83 -11.13
N PHE A 59 -15.06 20.93 -11.79
CA PHE A 59 -14.56 21.13 -13.15
C PHE A 59 -15.72 21.45 -14.10
N ASN A 60 -16.77 20.63 -14.10
CA ASN A 60 -17.95 20.83 -14.93
C ASN A 60 -18.69 22.15 -14.58
N LEU A 61 -18.79 22.50 -13.31
CA LEU A 61 -19.36 23.77 -12.88
C LEU A 61 -18.57 24.95 -13.46
N CYS A 62 -17.24 24.92 -13.32
CA CYS A 62 -16.36 26.02 -13.69
C CYS A 62 -16.20 26.17 -15.20
N GLN A 63 -16.34 25.09 -15.97
CA GLN A 63 -16.46 25.18 -17.43
C GLN A 63 -17.73 25.92 -17.87
N LYS A 64 -18.85 25.72 -17.16
CA LYS A 64 -20.14 26.34 -17.50
C LYS A 64 -20.31 27.74 -16.93
N ARG A 65 -19.74 27.99 -15.75
CA ARG A 65 -19.88 29.23 -14.97
C ARG A 65 -18.53 29.63 -14.37
N PRO A 66 -17.61 30.17 -15.18
CA PRO A 66 -16.24 30.44 -14.75
C PRO A 66 -16.15 31.49 -13.62
N SER A 67 -17.14 32.38 -13.49
CA SER A 67 -17.23 33.37 -12.41
C SER A 67 -17.91 32.84 -11.13
N ASN A 68 -18.24 31.55 -11.06
CA ASN A 68 -18.82 30.99 -9.83
C ASN A 68 -17.80 31.08 -8.68
N PRO A 69 -18.20 31.49 -7.46
CA PRO A 69 -17.30 31.62 -6.31
C PRO A 69 -16.50 30.35 -5.96
N GLN A 70 -16.96 29.17 -6.39
CA GLN A 70 -16.28 27.90 -6.14
C GLN A 70 -15.09 27.62 -7.09
N CYS A 71 -14.89 28.42 -8.14
CA CYS A 71 -13.92 28.14 -9.21
C CYS A 71 -12.49 28.61 -8.96
N GLY A 72 -12.23 29.29 -7.84
CA GLY A 72 -10.89 29.64 -7.38
C GLY A 72 -10.29 28.54 -6.49
N GLU A 73 -9.99 28.91 -5.25
CA GLU A 73 -9.26 28.06 -4.30
C GLU A 73 -9.94 26.70 -4.03
N LYS A 74 -11.27 26.67 -3.94
CA LYS A 74 -11.99 25.42 -3.70
C LYS A 74 -11.79 24.42 -4.85
N TYR A 75 -11.87 24.87 -6.10
CA TYR A 75 -11.59 24.02 -7.26
C TYR A 75 -10.13 23.54 -7.27
N LYS A 76 -9.18 24.44 -7.01
CA LYS A 76 -7.76 24.08 -6.94
C LYS A 76 -7.48 23.04 -5.86
N ALA A 77 -8.03 23.23 -4.66
CA ALA A 77 -7.90 22.29 -3.55
C ALA A 77 -8.46 20.90 -3.90
N LYS A 78 -9.67 20.82 -4.48
CA LYS A 78 -10.26 19.53 -4.86
C LYS A 78 -9.50 18.85 -6.00
N ARG A 79 -8.97 19.62 -6.96
CA ARG A 79 -8.07 19.09 -7.99
C ARG A 79 -6.81 18.49 -7.37
N THR A 80 -6.13 19.23 -6.49
CA THR A 80 -4.90 18.76 -5.83
C THR A 80 -5.17 17.51 -4.98
N ASN A 81 -6.25 17.48 -4.20
CA ASN A 81 -6.61 16.31 -3.40
C ASN A 81 -6.85 15.07 -4.27
N TYR A 82 -7.48 15.23 -5.44
CA TYR A 82 -7.61 14.14 -6.42
C TYR A 82 -6.25 13.71 -6.99
N GLU A 83 -5.41 14.66 -7.44
CA GLU A 83 -4.11 14.34 -8.04
C GLU A 83 -3.20 13.60 -7.06
N VAL A 84 -3.18 14.00 -5.79
CA VAL A 84 -2.42 13.34 -4.72
C VAL A 84 -2.95 11.92 -4.46
N ALA A 85 -4.26 11.74 -4.31
CA ALA A 85 -4.86 10.42 -4.09
C ALA A 85 -4.65 9.48 -5.30
N ASN A 86 -4.74 10.03 -6.52
CA ASN A 86 -4.46 9.29 -7.74
C ASN A 86 -3.00 8.86 -7.84
N ALA A 87 -2.07 9.76 -7.51
CA ALA A 87 -0.64 9.44 -7.49
C ALA A 87 -0.34 8.32 -6.48
N ASN A 88 -0.82 8.44 -5.24
CA ASN A 88 -0.61 7.41 -4.21
C ASN A 88 -1.16 6.04 -4.66
N TYR A 89 -2.39 5.96 -5.18
CA TYR A 89 -2.95 4.72 -5.72
C TYR A 89 -2.10 4.11 -6.84
N ASN A 90 -1.66 4.92 -7.81
CA ASN A 90 -0.87 4.41 -8.94
C ASN A 90 0.50 3.89 -8.48
N VAL A 91 1.15 4.60 -7.53
CA VAL A 91 2.45 4.17 -7.00
C VAL A 91 2.29 2.92 -6.13
N LEU A 92 1.21 2.78 -5.36
CA LEU A 92 0.90 1.54 -4.63
C LEU A 92 0.82 0.32 -5.56
N LEU A 93 0.13 0.45 -6.70
CA LEU A 93 0.07 -0.64 -7.69
C LEU A 93 1.46 -0.99 -8.23
N MET A 94 2.26 0.01 -8.57
CA MET A 94 3.62 -0.19 -9.08
C MET A 94 4.52 -0.85 -8.02
N THR A 95 4.48 -0.37 -6.78
CA THR A 95 5.32 -0.86 -5.69
C THR A 95 4.89 -2.25 -5.21
N ASN A 96 3.63 -2.65 -5.40
CA ASN A 96 3.19 -4.02 -5.07
C ASN A 96 3.75 -5.11 -6.01
N GLU A 97 4.43 -4.75 -7.09
CA GLU A 97 5.13 -5.72 -7.92
C GLU A 97 6.29 -6.39 -7.14
N PRO A 98 6.56 -7.69 -7.35
CA PRO A 98 7.54 -8.45 -6.56
C PRO A 98 8.95 -7.82 -6.50
N GLN A 99 9.38 -7.15 -7.57
CA GLN A 99 10.68 -6.49 -7.64
C GLN A 99 10.78 -5.17 -6.87
N PHE A 100 9.64 -4.59 -6.44
CA PHE A 100 9.59 -3.27 -5.81
C PHE A 100 9.04 -3.29 -4.38
N ILE A 101 8.30 -4.33 -3.99
CA ILE A 101 7.60 -4.34 -2.70
C ILE A 101 8.54 -4.27 -1.49
N THR A 102 9.76 -4.81 -1.63
CA THR A 102 10.81 -4.74 -0.61
C THR A 102 11.80 -3.60 -0.83
N LEU A 103 11.46 -2.59 -1.63
CA LEU A 103 12.30 -1.40 -1.79
C LEU A 103 12.36 -0.64 -0.46
N MET A 104 13.56 -0.47 0.08
CA MET A 104 13.77 0.30 1.30
C MET A 104 13.50 1.78 1.04
N MET A 105 12.88 2.45 2.02
CA MET A 105 12.61 3.87 1.95
C MET A 105 13.90 4.65 2.27
N PRO A 106 14.31 5.62 1.43
CA PRO A 106 15.46 6.47 1.75
C PRO A 106 15.19 7.29 3.02
N PRO A 107 16.14 7.40 3.96
CA PRO A 107 15.94 8.15 5.22
C PRO A 107 15.53 9.62 5.03
N VAL A 108 15.98 10.26 3.95
CA VAL A 108 15.61 11.63 3.59
C VAL A 108 14.10 11.80 3.33
N ASN A 109 13.38 10.72 3.03
CA ASN A 109 11.94 10.75 2.78
C ASN A 109 11.11 10.38 4.02
N TYR A 110 11.74 10.03 5.16
CA TYR A 110 10.99 9.60 6.36
C TYR A 110 10.04 10.68 6.88
N GLU A 111 10.29 11.96 6.59
CA GLU A 111 9.39 13.05 6.96
C GLU A 111 7.96 12.85 6.43
N GLU A 112 7.79 12.27 5.23
CA GLU A 112 6.47 11.98 4.67
C GLU A 112 5.74 10.90 5.49
N LEU A 113 6.45 9.85 5.89
CA LEU A 113 5.91 8.79 6.75
C LEU A 113 5.57 9.34 8.15
N VAL A 114 6.47 10.14 8.74
CA VAL A 114 6.25 10.79 10.03
C VAL A 114 5.00 11.67 9.99
N SER A 115 4.83 12.47 8.93
CA SER A 115 3.62 13.29 8.75
C SER A 115 2.35 12.46 8.74
N GLY A 116 2.35 11.32 8.03
CA GLY A 116 1.20 10.42 7.98
C GLY A 116 0.91 9.79 9.34
N LEU A 117 1.94 9.29 10.02
CA LEU A 117 1.81 8.67 11.36
C LEU A 117 1.32 9.66 12.43
N LYS A 118 1.76 10.94 12.38
CA LYS A 118 1.22 12.01 13.24
C LYS A 118 -0.26 12.24 12.98
N THR A 119 -0.62 12.44 11.71
CA THR A 119 -2.02 12.67 11.29
C THR A 119 -2.96 11.53 11.72
N LEU A 120 -2.46 10.30 11.73
CA LEU A 120 -3.20 9.10 12.15
C LEU A 120 -3.13 8.83 13.67
N GLY A 121 -2.40 9.64 14.44
CA GLY A 121 -2.32 9.55 15.91
C GLY A 121 -1.33 8.52 16.46
N TYR A 122 -0.43 7.99 15.64
CA TYR A 122 0.64 7.07 16.08
C TYR A 122 1.90 7.81 16.57
N LEU A 123 2.02 9.09 16.23
CA LEU A 123 3.08 9.98 16.72
C LEU A 123 2.46 11.26 17.27
N SER A 124 3.16 11.92 18.19
CA SER A 124 2.77 13.23 18.72
C SER A 124 2.82 14.30 17.62
N ASP A 125 1.80 15.15 17.59
CA ASP A 125 1.73 16.33 16.70
C ASP A 125 2.73 17.44 17.09
N GLU A 126 3.43 17.28 18.22
CA GLU A 126 4.44 18.24 18.65
C GLU A 126 5.55 18.41 17.61
N PRO A 127 6.12 19.63 17.46
CA PRO A 127 7.11 19.95 16.44
C PRO A 127 8.51 19.35 16.71
N GLU A 128 8.62 18.43 17.67
CA GLU A 128 9.87 17.75 17.97
C GLU A 128 10.34 16.90 16.77
N LYS A 129 11.66 16.88 16.57
CA LYS A 129 12.31 16.04 15.57
C LYS A 129 12.12 14.59 15.97
N VAL A 130 11.43 13.82 15.14
CA VAL A 130 11.21 12.38 15.35
C VAL A 130 12.42 11.61 14.84
N GLU A 131 13.04 10.82 15.72
CA GLU A 131 14.18 9.97 15.38
C GLU A 131 13.72 8.69 14.67
N GLN A 132 14.60 8.05 13.89
CA GLN A 132 14.26 6.86 13.10
C GLN A 132 13.65 5.73 13.95
N ALA A 133 14.18 5.50 15.16
CA ALA A 133 13.66 4.46 16.06
C ALA A 133 12.20 4.72 16.44
N GLN A 134 11.84 5.97 16.74
CA GLN A 134 10.45 6.35 17.06
C GLN A 134 9.53 6.17 15.86
N THR A 135 10.01 6.51 14.66
CA THR A 135 9.27 6.28 13.41
C THR A 135 9.02 4.79 13.17
N LEU A 136 10.03 3.94 13.41
CA LEU A 136 9.91 2.49 13.26
C LEU A 136 8.95 1.88 14.29
N ASP A 137 8.99 2.33 15.54
CA ASP A 137 8.08 1.89 16.59
C ASP A 137 6.62 2.23 16.24
N ALA A 138 6.35 3.49 15.88
CA ALA A 138 5.02 3.93 15.46
C ALA A 138 4.53 3.22 14.18
N LEU A 139 5.42 3.00 13.22
CA LEU A 139 5.09 2.21 12.03
C LEU A 139 4.72 0.77 12.41
N ASN A 140 5.45 0.15 13.33
CA ASN A 140 5.16 -1.23 13.77
C ASN A 140 3.82 -1.34 14.50
N GLU A 141 3.41 -0.31 15.25
CA GLU A 141 2.06 -0.23 15.81
C GLU A 141 0.99 -0.19 14.71
N TRP A 142 1.19 0.67 13.71
CA TRP A 142 0.31 0.76 12.54
C TRP A 142 0.20 -0.57 11.78
N LEU A 143 1.34 -1.24 11.53
CA LEU A 143 1.43 -2.51 10.83
C LEU A 143 0.63 -3.61 11.55
N VAL A 144 0.79 -3.73 12.87
CA VAL A 144 0.08 -4.73 13.68
C VAL A 144 -1.43 -4.49 13.64
N LEU A 145 -1.89 -3.24 13.78
CA LEU A 145 -3.31 -2.91 13.69
C LEU A 145 -3.92 -3.34 12.34
N HIS A 146 -3.13 -3.22 11.27
CA HIS A 146 -3.51 -3.56 9.90
C HIS A 146 -3.17 -4.99 9.47
N ARG A 147 -2.82 -5.87 10.43
CA ARG A 147 -2.54 -7.30 10.22
C ARG A 147 -1.33 -7.55 9.30
N PHE A 148 -0.32 -6.71 9.41
CA PHE A 148 1.02 -6.96 8.86
C PHE A 148 1.96 -7.48 9.96
N ALA A 149 3.05 -8.12 9.54
CA ALA A 149 4.13 -8.45 10.47
C ALA A 149 4.88 -7.18 10.89
N ARG A 150 5.50 -7.23 12.07
CA ARG A 150 6.50 -6.23 12.44
C ARG A 150 7.72 -6.32 11.53
N THR A 151 8.45 -5.23 11.45
CA THR A 151 9.64 -5.06 10.62
C THR A 151 10.73 -4.34 11.39
N ASP A 152 11.98 -4.63 11.06
CA ASP A 152 13.15 -3.87 11.51
C ASP A 152 13.54 -2.78 10.49
N GLU A 153 12.92 -2.79 9.31
CA GLU A 153 13.21 -1.91 8.18
C GLU A 153 11.97 -1.15 7.71
N ILE A 154 12.18 0.08 7.24
CA ILE A 154 11.12 0.92 6.66
C ILE A 154 11.14 0.76 5.15
N TYR A 155 10.14 0.07 4.61
CA TYR A 155 9.97 -0.09 3.17
C TYR A 155 9.13 1.04 2.59
N PHE A 156 9.39 1.39 1.33
CA PHE A 156 8.63 2.41 0.62
C PHE A 156 7.13 2.05 0.54
N MET A 157 6.81 0.76 0.40
CA MET A 157 5.44 0.25 0.45
C MET A 157 4.73 0.60 1.77
N HIS A 158 5.43 0.55 2.91
CA HIS A 158 4.84 0.94 4.21
C HIS A 158 4.41 2.41 4.21
N ALA A 159 5.27 3.31 3.75
CA ALA A 159 4.95 4.73 3.68
C ALA A 159 3.77 5.02 2.75
N LEU A 160 3.69 4.33 1.61
CA LEU A 160 2.56 4.47 0.68
C LEU A 160 1.24 4.01 1.29
N MET A 161 1.26 2.91 2.06
CA MET A 161 0.08 2.38 2.72
C MET A 161 -0.41 3.27 3.88
N VAL A 162 0.51 3.79 4.70
CA VAL A 162 0.19 4.78 5.73
C VAL A 162 -0.42 6.03 5.09
N ARG A 163 0.16 6.52 4.00
CA ARG A 163 -0.36 7.66 3.24
C ARG A 163 -1.75 7.40 2.66
N ALA A 164 -2.05 6.16 2.24
CA ALA A 164 -3.38 5.82 1.73
C ALA A 164 -4.46 5.96 2.80
N GLU A 165 -4.19 5.47 4.02
CA GLU A 165 -5.13 5.63 5.14
C GLU A 165 -5.27 7.10 5.55
N GLU A 166 -4.16 7.84 5.63
CA GLU A 166 -4.18 9.27 5.93
C GLU A 166 -5.10 10.05 4.97
N LEU A 167 -4.97 9.79 3.66
CA LEU A 167 -5.81 10.43 2.64
C LEU A 167 -7.28 10.02 2.76
N SER A 168 -7.54 8.77 3.16
CA SER A 168 -8.90 8.27 3.41
C SER A 168 -9.53 8.94 4.63
N GLN A 169 -8.79 9.08 5.72
CA GLN A 169 -9.22 9.77 6.93
C GLN A 169 -9.48 11.25 6.67
N GLN A 170 -8.61 11.93 5.91
CA GLN A 170 -8.83 13.31 5.48
C GLN A 170 -10.14 13.48 4.69
N LEU A 171 -10.43 12.55 3.77
CA LEU A 171 -11.69 12.55 3.03
C LEU A 171 -12.89 12.36 3.97
N HIS A 172 -12.77 11.44 4.93
CA HIS A 172 -13.84 11.18 5.89
C HIS A 172 -14.13 12.41 6.75
N THR A 173 -13.11 13.05 7.32
CA THR A 173 -13.22 14.26 8.14
C THR A 173 -13.82 15.42 7.36
N GLU A 174 -13.40 15.64 6.11
CA GLU A 174 -13.96 16.70 5.26
C GLU A 174 -15.46 16.53 4.98
N ARG A 175 -15.95 15.29 4.97
CA ARG A 175 -17.37 14.96 4.71
C ARG A 175 -18.23 14.97 5.98
N HIS A 176 -17.61 14.80 7.14
CA HIS A 176 -18.28 14.74 8.44
C HIS A 176 -17.63 15.71 9.43
N PRO A 177 -17.69 17.03 9.15
CA PRO A 177 -17.18 18.02 10.10
C PRO A 177 -18.01 17.95 11.39
N VAL A 178 -17.32 17.90 12.53
CA VAL A 178 -17.90 17.97 13.88
C VAL A 178 -18.37 19.38 14.17
#